data_AF-A0AAE1DDZ9-F1
#
_entry.id   AF-A0AAE1DDZ9-F1
#
_cell.length_a   1.000
_cell.length_b   1.000
_cell.length_c   1.000
_cell.angle_alpha   90.00
_cell.angle_beta   90.00
_cell.angle_gamma   90.00
#
_symmetry.space_group_name_H-M   'P 1'
#
loop_
_entity.id
_entity.type
_entity.pdbx_description
1 polymer ?
#
loop_
_entity_poly.entity_id
_entity_poly.type
_entity_poly.pdbx_seq_one_letter_code
_entity_poly.pdbx_strand_id
1 'polypeptide(L)'
;MAFKLLILAFFVNASFAYFFQIPVAQSQGREVEQSCLAHAQNGNCEFYNCFERRLPCGRNYYMVKHGHYYCNKIVAATPRFTSAGQEFLGNITQCLMEPLQEIYTRDSVNCHDLEHEAVAAIAPCFNQHNFCEVLRSDAEEFFRIYEFHDLFTRGATKLWRAMMTIAANCGNQYARQFTSLASETLLSSVNNFFSSLGSLRTHSFFGSDDTEASP
;
A
#
# COMPACT_ATOMS: atom_id res chain seq x y z
N MET A 1 3.06 -13.52 58.19
CA MET A 1 2.65 -12.55 57.14
C MET A 1 3.29 -12.81 55.77
N ALA A 2 4.39 -13.54 55.65
CA ALA A 2 5.04 -13.84 54.36
C ALA A 2 4.21 -14.72 53.39
N PHE A 3 3.38 -15.64 53.92
CA PHE A 3 2.58 -16.56 53.09
C PHE A 3 1.46 -15.88 52.30
N LYS A 4 0.92 -14.76 52.80
CA LYS A 4 -0.13 -13.98 52.09
C LYS A 4 0.44 -13.13 50.94
N LEU A 5 1.71 -12.74 51.00
CA LEU A 5 2.39 -11.98 49.93
C LEU A 5 2.77 -12.87 48.73
N LEU A 6 3.12 -14.13 48.96
CA LEU A 6 3.45 -15.09 47.90
C LEU A 6 2.24 -15.48 47.03
N ILE A 7 1.04 -15.56 47.63
CA ILE A 7 -0.18 -15.91 46.91
C ILE A 7 -0.62 -14.78 45.96
N LEU A 8 -0.53 -13.52 46.38
CA LEU A 8 -0.84 -12.36 45.52
C LEU A 8 0.09 -12.24 44.31
N ALA A 9 1.38 -12.56 44.46
CA ALA A 9 2.34 -12.54 43.34
C ALA A 9 2.07 -13.63 42.28
N PHE A 10 1.52 -14.78 42.66
CA PHE A 10 1.15 -15.85 41.73
C PHE A 10 -0.14 -15.52 40.94
N PHE A 11 -1.14 -14.92 41.58
CA PHE A 11 -2.39 -14.55 40.89
C PHE A 11 -2.22 -13.41 39.89
N VAL A 12 -1.33 -12.44 40.16
CA VAL A 12 -1.05 -11.36 39.20
C VAL A 12 -0.35 -11.92 37.95
N ASN A 13 0.67 -12.77 38.10
CA ASN A 13 1.39 -13.35 36.96
C ASN A 13 0.53 -14.28 36.09
N ALA A 14 -0.32 -15.12 36.70
CA ALA A 14 -1.23 -15.99 35.94
C ALA A 14 -2.32 -15.20 35.18
N SER A 15 -2.75 -14.06 35.71
CA SER A 15 -3.74 -13.18 35.07
C SER A 15 -3.17 -12.43 33.86
N PHE A 16 -1.89 -12.05 33.90
CA PHE A 16 -1.21 -11.43 32.75
C PHE A 16 -1.03 -12.41 31.58
N ALA A 17 -0.77 -13.70 31.84
CA ALA A 17 -0.62 -14.70 30.79
C ALA A 17 -1.93 -14.98 30.02
N TYR A 18 -3.10 -14.83 30.66
CA TYR A 18 -4.40 -14.96 29.99
C TYR A 18 -4.80 -13.73 29.17
N PHE A 19 -4.24 -12.55 29.48
CA PHE A 19 -4.61 -11.30 28.80
C PHE A 19 -3.90 -11.09 27.45
N PHE A 20 -2.83 -11.84 27.17
CA PHE A 20 -2.02 -11.71 25.95
C PHE A 20 -2.02 -12.94 25.05
N GLN A 21 -2.95 -13.89 25.23
CA GLN A 21 -3.06 -15.00 24.30
C GLN A 21 -3.56 -14.52 22.95
N ILE A 22 -2.66 -14.50 21.97
CA ILE A 22 -2.99 -14.28 20.57
C ILE A 22 -3.84 -15.47 20.12
N PRO A 23 -5.04 -15.25 19.55
CA PRO A 23 -5.89 -16.36 19.14
C PRO A 23 -5.27 -17.11 17.97
N VAL A 24 -5.33 -18.43 18.07
CA VAL A 24 -5.01 -19.35 16.98
C VAL A 24 -6.31 -19.94 16.48
N ALA A 25 -6.67 -19.65 15.24
CA ALA A 25 -7.80 -20.27 14.58
C ALA A 25 -7.44 -21.69 14.15
N GLN A 26 -8.41 -22.59 14.22
CA GLN A 26 -8.27 -24.01 13.89
C GLN A 26 -9.37 -24.39 12.92
N SER A 27 -9.06 -25.27 11.96
CA SER A 27 -10.02 -25.77 10.97
C SER A 27 -11.14 -26.61 11.60
N GLN A 28 -10.88 -27.19 12.78
CA GLN A 28 -11.80 -28.10 13.48
C GLN A 28 -12.28 -29.25 12.58
N GLY A 29 -11.40 -29.77 11.71
CA GLY A 29 -11.72 -30.83 10.77
C GLY A 29 -12.55 -30.40 9.56
N ARG A 30 -12.73 -29.08 9.35
CA ARG A 30 -13.33 -28.57 8.12
C ARG A 30 -12.34 -28.68 6.96
N GLU A 31 -12.78 -29.33 5.89
CA GLU A 31 -12.00 -29.51 4.68
C GLU A 31 -11.77 -28.19 3.93
N VAL A 32 -10.78 -28.18 3.05
CA VAL A 32 -10.52 -27.03 2.16
C VAL A 32 -11.56 -27.01 1.04
N GLU A 33 -12.46 -26.04 1.08
CA GLU A 33 -13.47 -25.86 0.03
C GLU A 33 -12.88 -25.20 -1.23
N GLN A 34 -12.96 -25.89 -2.38
CA GLN A 34 -12.48 -25.35 -3.67
C GLN A 34 -13.28 -24.13 -4.14
N SER A 35 -14.58 -24.06 -3.80
CA SER A 35 -15.41 -22.87 -4.03
C SER A 35 -14.87 -21.64 -3.30
N CYS A 36 -14.31 -21.82 -2.10
CA CYS A 36 -13.72 -20.71 -1.34
C CYS A 36 -12.46 -20.18 -2.04
N LEU A 37 -11.58 -21.08 -2.52
CA LEU A 37 -10.42 -20.69 -3.32
C LEU A 37 -10.83 -20.00 -4.64
N ALA A 38 -11.90 -20.46 -5.29
CA ALA A 38 -12.43 -19.81 -6.47
C ALA A 38 -12.91 -18.37 -6.18
N HIS A 39 -13.44 -18.08 -4.99
CA HIS A 39 -13.74 -16.69 -4.62
C HIS A 39 -12.48 -15.82 -4.60
N ALA A 40 -11.38 -16.31 -4.02
CA ALA A 40 -10.10 -15.58 -4.01
C ALA A 40 -9.58 -15.31 -5.42
N GLN A 41 -9.58 -16.34 -6.28
CA GLN A 41 -9.11 -16.25 -7.66
C GLN A 41 -9.91 -15.27 -8.51
N ASN A 42 -11.18 -15.02 -8.17
CA ASN A 42 -12.04 -14.08 -8.87
C ASN A 42 -12.15 -12.71 -8.16
N GLY A 43 -11.35 -12.46 -7.11
CA GLY A 43 -11.43 -11.21 -6.32
C GLY A 43 -12.76 -11.02 -5.60
N ASN A 44 -13.51 -12.10 -5.34
CA ASN A 44 -14.83 -12.04 -4.73
C ASN A 44 -14.74 -11.95 -3.21
N CYS A 45 -15.40 -10.94 -2.63
CA CYS A 45 -15.37 -10.67 -1.20
C CYS A 45 -15.92 -11.82 -0.31
N GLU A 46 -16.72 -12.74 -0.85
CA GLU A 46 -17.17 -13.93 -0.11
C GLU A 46 -16.01 -14.83 0.32
N PHE A 47 -14.84 -14.70 -0.32
CA PHE A 47 -13.61 -15.36 0.13
C PHE A 47 -13.33 -15.12 1.62
N TYR A 48 -13.50 -13.89 2.09
CA TYR A 48 -13.23 -13.57 3.50
C TYR A 48 -14.21 -14.25 4.45
N ASN A 49 -15.48 -14.40 4.05
CA ASN A 49 -16.48 -15.08 4.88
C ASN A 49 -16.26 -16.60 4.89
N CYS A 50 -15.95 -17.22 3.76
CA CYS A 50 -15.66 -18.66 3.72
C CYS A 50 -14.36 -19.01 4.45
N PHE A 51 -13.32 -18.17 4.31
CA PHE A 51 -12.09 -18.32 5.08
C PHE A 51 -12.39 -18.24 6.58
N GLU A 52 -13.12 -17.22 7.03
CA GLU A 52 -13.47 -17.03 8.45
C GLU A 52 -14.32 -18.19 8.98
N ARG A 53 -15.19 -18.80 8.15
CA ARG A 53 -15.92 -20.01 8.54
C ARG A 53 -14.97 -21.18 8.78
N ARG A 54 -13.92 -21.36 7.97
CA ARG A 54 -12.99 -22.48 8.14
C ARG A 54 -12.01 -22.23 9.27
N LEU A 55 -11.38 -21.06 9.30
CA LEU A 55 -10.36 -20.64 10.25
C LEU A 55 -10.85 -19.38 11.01
N PRO A 56 -11.72 -19.55 12.03
CA PRO A 56 -12.37 -18.43 12.70
C PRO A 56 -11.43 -17.70 13.65
N CYS A 57 -10.98 -16.51 13.25
CA CYS A 57 -10.24 -15.60 14.12
C CYS A 57 -11.15 -14.67 14.93
N GLY A 58 -12.35 -14.42 14.44
CA GLY A 58 -13.36 -13.57 15.03
C GLY A 58 -13.44 -12.18 14.37
N ARG A 59 -14.54 -11.48 14.66
CA ARG A 59 -14.90 -10.17 14.06
C ARG A 59 -13.86 -9.06 14.28
N ASN A 60 -12.97 -9.23 15.26
CA ASN A 60 -11.94 -8.26 15.62
C ASN A 60 -10.62 -8.43 14.84
N TYR A 61 -10.54 -9.45 13.97
CA TYR A 61 -9.34 -9.78 13.20
C TYR A 61 -9.54 -9.57 11.71
N TYR A 62 -8.44 -9.72 10.97
CA TYR A 62 -8.29 -9.24 9.61
C TYR A 62 -9.44 -9.61 8.67
N MET A 63 -9.81 -10.89 8.58
CA MET A 63 -10.75 -11.38 7.54
C MET A 63 -12.07 -10.63 7.56
N VAL A 64 -12.67 -10.44 8.74
CA VAL A 64 -13.95 -9.73 8.88
C VAL A 64 -13.75 -8.22 9.04
N LYS A 65 -12.81 -7.82 9.89
CA LYS A 65 -12.65 -6.42 10.30
C LYS A 65 -12.16 -5.54 9.17
N HIS A 66 -11.22 -6.04 8.38
CA HIS A 66 -10.50 -5.29 7.35
C HIS A 66 -10.74 -5.87 5.95
N GLY A 67 -10.42 -7.14 5.72
CA GLY A 67 -10.48 -7.77 4.40
C GLY A 67 -11.88 -7.68 3.77
N HIS A 68 -12.88 -8.29 4.40
CA HIS A 68 -14.26 -8.26 3.91
C HIS A 68 -14.81 -6.83 3.80
N TYR A 69 -14.55 -5.98 4.79
CA TYR A 69 -15.03 -4.60 4.82
C TYR A 69 -14.49 -3.78 3.64
N TYR A 70 -13.17 -3.74 3.45
CA TYR A 70 -12.57 -2.95 2.39
C TYR A 70 -12.81 -3.54 1.01
N CYS A 71 -12.87 -4.87 0.89
CA CYS A 71 -13.26 -5.50 -0.37
C CYS A 71 -14.64 -5.03 -0.84
N ASN A 72 -15.64 -5.03 0.05
CA ASN A 72 -16.97 -4.54 -0.29
C ASN A 72 -16.99 -3.03 -0.59
N LYS A 73 -16.21 -2.22 0.13
CA LYS A 73 -16.07 -0.78 -0.20
C LYS A 73 -15.44 -0.58 -1.58
N ILE A 74 -14.43 -1.38 -1.94
CA ILE A 74 -13.80 -1.36 -3.26
C ILE A 74 -14.85 -1.67 -4.32
N VAL A 75 -15.54 -2.82 -4.22
CA VAL A 75 -16.56 -3.24 -5.20
C VAL A 75 -17.66 -2.19 -5.37
N ALA A 76 -18.12 -1.59 -4.27
CA ALA A 76 -19.15 -0.54 -4.32
C ALA A 76 -18.66 0.77 -4.94
N ALA A 77 -17.37 1.08 -4.80
CA ALA A 77 -16.77 2.31 -5.33
C ALA A 77 -16.30 2.18 -6.79
N THR A 78 -16.00 0.97 -7.27
CA THR A 78 -15.49 0.70 -8.62
C THR A 78 -16.18 1.51 -9.73
N PRO A 79 -17.52 1.62 -9.79
CA PRO A 79 -18.18 2.37 -10.87
C PRO A 79 -17.86 3.88 -10.93
N ARG A 80 -17.25 4.46 -9.89
CA ARG A 80 -16.88 5.87 -9.81
C ARG A 80 -15.47 6.16 -10.32
N PHE A 81 -14.66 5.13 -10.52
CA PHE A 81 -13.27 5.26 -10.97
C PHE A 81 -13.20 5.39 -12.49
N THR A 82 -12.11 5.96 -12.98
CA THR A 82 -11.71 5.86 -14.40
C THR A 82 -11.54 4.40 -14.83
N SER A 83 -11.47 4.12 -16.14
CA SER A 83 -11.23 2.75 -16.62
C SER A 83 -9.94 2.14 -16.06
N ALA A 84 -8.87 2.94 -15.94
CA ALA A 84 -7.62 2.49 -15.34
C ALA A 84 -7.78 2.20 -13.84
N GLY A 85 -8.53 3.04 -13.13
CA GLY A 85 -8.88 2.82 -11.73
C GLY A 85 -9.73 1.57 -11.51
N GLN A 86 -10.70 1.29 -12.38
CA GLN A 86 -11.51 0.07 -12.33
C GLN A 86 -10.68 -1.19 -12.53
N GLU A 87 -9.76 -1.16 -13.50
CA GLU A 87 -8.81 -2.26 -13.73
C GLU A 87 -7.90 -2.47 -12.51
N PHE A 88 -7.36 -1.39 -11.95
CA PHE A 88 -6.58 -1.46 -10.71
C PHE A 88 -7.37 -2.10 -9.57
N LEU A 89 -8.59 -1.62 -9.30
CA LEU A 89 -9.44 -2.13 -8.22
C LEU A 89 -9.76 -3.62 -8.39
N GLY A 90 -10.07 -4.06 -9.61
CA GLY A 90 -10.26 -5.48 -9.92
C GLY A 90 -9.01 -6.29 -9.61
N ASN A 91 -7.86 -5.86 -10.12
CA ASN A 91 -6.59 -6.56 -9.94
C ASN A 91 -6.14 -6.62 -8.47
N ILE A 92 -6.25 -5.53 -7.70
CA ILE A 92 -5.81 -5.55 -6.30
C ILE A 92 -6.67 -6.46 -5.43
N THR A 93 -7.97 -6.60 -5.72
CA THR A 93 -8.82 -7.49 -4.90
C THR A 93 -8.37 -8.94 -5.04
N GLN A 94 -8.04 -9.37 -6.25
CA GLN A 94 -7.45 -10.70 -6.49
C GLN A 94 -6.05 -10.82 -5.87
N CYS A 95 -5.16 -9.86 -6.12
CA CYS A 95 -3.78 -9.91 -5.62
C CYS A 95 -3.71 -9.96 -4.09
N LEU A 96 -4.53 -9.17 -3.39
CA LEU A 96 -4.57 -9.16 -1.91
C LEU A 96 -5.06 -10.49 -1.32
N MET A 97 -5.81 -11.28 -2.08
CA MET A 97 -6.30 -12.60 -1.66
C MET A 97 -5.31 -13.72 -1.97
N GLU A 98 -4.36 -13.52 -2.87
CA GLU A 98 -3.36 -14.52 -3.28
C GLU A 98 -2.58 -15.13 -2.10
N PRO A 99 -1.89 -14.37 -1.23
CA PRO A 99 -1.16 -14.96 -0.10
C PRO A 99 -2.08 -15.67 0.89
N LEU A 100 -3.35 -15.27 0.96
CA LEU A 100 -4.34 -15.88 1.86
C LEU A 100 -4.80 -17.25 1.37
N GLN A 101 -4.69 -17.56 0.08
CA GLN A 101 -5.06 -18.86 -0.46
C GLN A 101 -4.20 -19.97 0.14
N GLU A 102 -2.88 -19.75 0.25
CA GLU A 102 -1.99 -20.73 0.88
C GLU A 102 -2.36 -20.92 2.35
N ILE A 103 -2.59 -19.84 3.09
CA ILE A 103 -2.94 -19.89 4.52
C ILE A 103 -4.26 -20.64 4.73
N TYR A 104 -5.23 -20.47 3.83
CA TYR A 104 -6.53 -21.16 3.90
C TYR A 104 -6.39 -22.68 3.88
N THR A 105 -5.36 -23.22 3.22
CA THR A 105 -5.09 -24.66 3.15
C THR A 105 -4.48 -25.25 4.43
N ARG A 106 -4.04 -24.40 5.38
CA ARG A 106 -3.45 -24.83 6.66
C ARG A 106 -4.54 -25.27 7.63
N ASP A 107 -4.22 -26.15 8.58
CA ASP A 107 -5.17 -26.57 9.63
C ASP A 107 -5.31 -25.58 10.77
N SER A 108 -4.33 -24.70 10.94
CA SER A 108 -4.38 -23.65 11.93
C SER A 108 -3.63 -22.41 11.49
N VAL A 109 -4.02 -21.27 12.05
CA VAL A 109 -3.38 -19.99 11.77
C VAL A 109 -3.38 -19.11 13.02
N ASN A 110 -2.25 -18.47 13.29
CA ASN A 110 -2.19 -17.40 14.28
C ASN A 110 -2.84 -16.14 13.69
N CYS A 111 -3.87 -15.62 14.34
CA CYS A 111 -4.67 -14.53 13.79
C CYS A 111 -3.94 -13.18 13.70
N HIS A 112 -2.90 -12.98 14.52
CA HIS A 112 -2.05 -11.81 14.41
C HIS A 112 -1.08 -11.93 13.22
N ASP A 113 -0.51 -13.13 13.02
CA ASP A 113 0.40 -13.38 11.91
C ASP A 113 -0.36 -13.33 10.56
N LEU A 114 -1.59 -13.87 10.52
CA LEU A 114 -2.50 -13.71 9.38
C LEU A 114 -2.71 -12.24 9.01
N GLU A 115 -2.98 -11.38 9.99
CA GLU A 115 -3.12 -9.95 9.74
C GLU A 115 -1.82 -9.33 9.21
N HIS A 116 -0.67 -9.76 9.74
CA HIS A 116 0.62 -9.28 9.30
C HIS A 116 0.91 -9.67 7.84
N GLU A 117 0.71 -10.94 7.48
CA GLU A 117 0.85 -11.44 6.10
C GLU A 117 -0.08 -10.68 5.14
N ALA A 118 -1.33 -10.48 5.54
CA ALA A 118 -2.30 -9.80 4.70
C ALA A 118 -1.99 -8.30 4.51
N VAL A 119 -1.49 -7.61 5.54
CA VAL A 119 -1.05 -6.21 5.42
C VAL A 119 0.24 -6.11 4.60
N ALA A 120 1.16 -7.07 4.73
CA ALA A 120 2.40 -7.09 3.97
C ALA A 120 2.15 -7.23 2.45
N ALA A 121 1.03 -7.84 2.06
CA ALA A 121 0.61 -7.97 0.66
C ALA A 121 0.20 -6.63 0.00
N ILE A 122 -0.15 -5.60 0.78
CA ILE A 122 -0.67 -4.33 0.24
C ILE A 122 0.35 -3.65 -0.66
N ALA A 123 1.57 -3.44 -0.18
CA ALA A 123 2.61 -2.74 -0.94
C ALA A 123 2.97 -3.42 -2.28
N PRO A 124 3.29 -4.73 -2.34
CA PRO A 124 3.59 -5.38 -3.61
C PRO A 124 2.41 -5.32 -4.57
N CYS A 125 1.18 -5.64 -4.13
CA CYS A 125 0.01 -5.61 -5.00
C CYS A 125 -0.26 -4.23 -5.59
N PHE A 126 -0.16 -3.17 -4.77
CA PHE A 126 -0.42 -1.82 -5.24
C PHE A 126 0.64 -1.35 -6.24
N ASN A 127 1.91 -1.65 -5.97
CA ASN A 127 3.01 -1.30 -6.87
C ASN A 127 2.93 -2.07 -8.20
N GLN A 128 2.54 -3.34 -8.17
CA GLN A 128 2.40 -4.18 -9.36
C GLN A 128 1.29 -3.71 -10.31
N HIS A 129 0.23 -3.09 -9.78
CA HIS A 129 -0.96 -2.72 -10.56
C HIS A 129 -1.10 -1.21 -10.82
N ASN A 130 0.01 -0.47 -10.88
CA ASN A 130 0.03 0.96 -11.24
C ASN A 130 -0.73 1.89 -10.28
N PHE A 131 -0.66 1.64 -8.96
CA PHE A 131 -1.34 2.49 -7.98
C PHE A 131 -1.01 3.99 -8.07
N CYS A 132 0.22 4.37 -8.45
CA CYS A 132 0.56 5.79 -8.60
C CYS A 132 -0.33 6.49 -9.65
N GLU A 133 -0.66 5.81 -10.75
CA GLU A 133 -1.56 6.34 -11.78
C GLU A 133 -2.98 6.55 -11.25
N VAL A 134 -3.45 5.65 -10.40
CA VAL A 134 -4.74 5.77 -9.70
C VAL A 134 -4.73 6.94 -8.72
N LEU A 135 -3.64 7.17 -7.99
CA LEU A 135 -3.51 8.36 -7.16
C LEU A 135 -3.53 9.66 -7.98
N ARG A 136 -3.08 9.63 -9.23
CA ARG A 136 -3.11 10.80 -10.10
C ARG A 136 -4.49 11.09 -10.67
N SER A 137 -5.25 10.04 -11.00
CA SER A 137 -6.52 10.13 -11.75
C SER A 137 -7.77 9.99 -10.88
N ASP A 138 -7.70 9.21 -9.79
CA ASP A 138 -8.83 8.78 -8.97
C ASP A 138 -8.60 8.98 -7.46
N ALA A 139 -7.66 9.84 -7.05
CA ALA A 139 -7.28 10.02 -5.63
C ALA A 139 -8.48 10.27 -4.71
N GLU A 140 -9.41 11.13 -5.09
CA GLU A 140 -10.57 11.46 -4.26
C GLU A 140 -11.43 10.22 -3.99
N GLU A 141 -11.79 9.47 -5.03
CA GLU A 141 -12.59 8.24 -4.87
C GLU A 141 -11.80 7.16 -4.12
N PHE A 142 -10.49 7.06 -4.35
CA PHE A 142 -9.62 6.16 -3.61
C PHE A 142 -9.61 6.45 -2.10
N PHE A 143 -9.45 7.70 -1.70
CA PHE A 143 -9.47 8.06 -0.27
C PHE A 143 -10.86 7.99 0.37
N ARG A 144 -11.95 7.92 -0.42
CA ARG A 144 -13.29 7.60 0.11
C ARG A 144 -13.46 6.11 0.44
N ILE A 145 -12.72 5.21 -0.21
CA ILE A 145 -12.69 3.79 0.17
C ILE A 145 -12.03 3.63 1.54
N TYR A 146 -10.91 4.31 1.75
CA TYR A 146 -10.10 4.23 2.95
C TYR A 146 -10.25 5.50 3.79
N GLU A 147 -11.37 5.63 4.49
CA GLU A 147 -11.65 6.85 5.24
C GLU A 147 -10.75 6.98 6.46
N PHE A 148 -10.35 8.21 6.78
CA PHE A 148 -9.50 8.49 7.94
C PHE A 148 -10.17 8.04 9.25
N HIS A 149 -11.50 8.12 9.31
CA HIS A 149 -12.29 7.64 10.44
C HIS A 149 -12.13 6.14 10.73
N ASP A 150 -11.80 5.32 9.71
CA ASP A 150 -11.55 3.89 9.90
C ASP A 150 -10.28 3.61 10.73
N LEU A 151 -9.34 4.56 10.81
CA LEU A 151 -8.18 4.46 11.70
C LEU A 151 -8.62 4.23 13.15
N PHE A 152 -9.64 4.96 13.58
CA PHE A 152 -10.10 4.96 14.96
C PHE A 152 -11.20 3.93 15.19
N THR A 153 -12.14 3.80 14.26
CA THR A 153 -13.27 2.89 14.45
C THR A 153 -12.95 1.43 14.18
N ARG A 154 -11.99 1.17 13.28
CA ARG A 154 -11.57 -0.19 12.93
C ARG A 154 -10.10 -0.46 13.27
N GLY A 155 -9.39 0.46 13.91
CA GLY A 155 -7.96 0.26 14.22
C GLY A 155 -7.12 0.01 12.97
N ALA A 156 -7.45 0.65 11.84
CA ALA A 156 -6.83 0.40 10.53
C ALA A 156 -5.42 1.01 10.39
N THR A 157 -4.73 1.31 11.49
CA THR A 157 -3.43 2.01 11.50
C THR A 157 -2.36 1.31 10.65
N LYS A 158 -2.32 -0.03 10.68
CA LYS A 158 -1.35 -0.80 9.88
C LYS A 158 -1.62 -0.65 8.37
N LEU A 159 -2.89 -0.75 7.96
CA LEU A 159 -3.31 -0.57 6.57
C LEU A 159 -3.02 0.85 6.09
N TRP A 160 -3.41 1.84 6.88
CA TRP A 160 -3.14 3.26 6.60
C TRP A 160 -1.66 3.58 6.47
N ARG A 161 -0.82 3.04 7.35
CA ARG A 161 0.63 3.19 7.22
C ARG A 161 1.15 2.61 5.91
N ALA A 162 0.70 1.41 5.53
CA ALA A 162 1.10 0.80 4.26
C ALA A 162 0.69 1.69 3.06
N MET A 163 -0.57 2.12 3.00
CA MET A 163 -1.08 2.98 1.93
C MET A 163 -0.34 4.32 1.84
N MET A 164 -0.14 5.00 2.96
CA MET A 164 0.56 6.30 2.98
C MET A 164 2.02 6.18 2.58
N THR A 165 2.67 5.06 2.92
CA THR A 165 4.05 4.80 2.49
C THR A 165 4.13 4.69 0.97
N ILE A 166 3.18 3.97 0.35
CA ILE A 166 3.14 3.81 -1.10
C ILE A 166 2.80 5.16 -1.76
N ALA A 167 1.83 5.91 -1.24
CA ALA A 167 1.46 7.23 -1.75
C ALA A 167 2.63 8.23 -1.69
N ALA A 168 3.39 8.24 -0.60
CA ALA A 168 4.60 9.05 -0.48
C ALA A 168 5.67 8.65 -1.50
N ASN A 169 5.84 7.34 -1.76
CA ASN A 169 6.75 6.86 -2.79
C ASN A 169 6.33 7.32 -4.19
N CYS A 170 5.04 7.29 -4.52
CA CYS A 170 4.52 7.85 -5.77
C CYS A 170 4.82 9.36 -5.87
N GLY A 171 4.53 10.12 -4.81
CA GLY A 171 4.84 11.56 -4.75
C GLY A 171 6.31 11.88 -4.98
N ASN A 172 7.21 11.10 -4.37
CA ASN A 172 8.66 11.23 -4.57
C ASN A 172 9.08 10.91 -6.01
N GLN A 173 8.47 9.92 -6.66
CA GLN A 173 8.74 9.61 -8.07
C GLN A 173 8.30 10.77 -8.98
N TYR A 174 7.13 11.35 -8.75
CA TYR A 174 6.66 12.52 -9.51
C TYR A 174 7.54 13.75 -9.30
N ALA A 175 7.95 14.03 -8.05
CA ALA A 175 8.85 15.14 -7.77
C ALA A 175 10.19 14.97 -8.50
N ARG A 176 10.75 13.74 -8.52
CA ARG A 176 11.97 13.44 -9.27
C ARG A 176 11.79 13.61 -10.78
N GLN A 177 10.70 13.10 -11.35
CA GLN A 177 10.38 13.28 -12.77
C GLN A 177 10.22 14.75 -13.13
N PHE A 178 9.58 15.56 -12.27
CA PHE A 178 9.46 16.99 -12.50
C PHE A 178 10.83 17.69 -12.43
N THR A 179 11.69 17.34 -11.46
CA THR A 179 13.04 17.90 -11.39
C THR A 179 13.91 17.49 -12.59
N SER A 180 13.76 16.27 -13.13
CA SER A 180 14.49 15.85 -14.32
C SER A 180 13.98 16.53 -15.58
N LEU A 181 12.66 16.64 -15.75
CA LEU A 181 12.04 17.38 -16.87
C LEU A 181 12.39 18.87 -16.81
N ALA A 182 12.38 19.48 -15.63
CA ALA A 182 12.83 20.85 -15.44
C ALA A 182 14.33 20.99 -15.73
N SER A 183 15.15 20.01 -15.35
CA SER A 183 16.59 20.02 -15.66
C SER A 183 16.85 19.86 -17.16
N GLU A 184 16.13 19.01 -17.88
CA GLU A 184 16.24 18.86 -19.34
C GLU A 184 15.71 20.10 -20.08
N THR A 185 14.63 20.71 -19.58
CA THR A 185 14.07 21.96 -20.13
C THR A 185 15.01 23.14 -19.88
N LEU A 186 15.64 23.21 -18.70
CA LEU A 186 16.66 24.20 -18.40
C LEU A 186 17.93 23.97 -19.22
N LEU A 187 18.41 22.73 -19.34
CA LEU A 187 19.60 22.40 -20.13
C LEU A 187 19.38 22.69 -21.62
N SER A 188 18.20 22.37 -22.17
CA SER A 188 17.85 22.71 -23.55
C SER A 188 17.70 24.23 -23.73
N SER A 189 17.10 24.95 -22.77
CA SER A 189 17.00 26.41 -22.80
C SER A 189 18.37 27.09 -22.72
N VAL A 190 19.26 26.58 -21.85
CA VAL A 190 20.63 27.04 -21.69
C VAL A 190 21.44 26.76 -22.95
N ASN A 191 21.34 25.56 -23.52
CA ASN A 191 22.04 25.20 -24.75
C ASN A 191 21.53 26.02 -25.96
N ASN A 192 20.22 26.28 -26.05
CA ASN A 192 19.64 27.15 -27.06
C ASN A 192 20.04 28.62 -26.88
N PHE A 193 20.18 29.08 -25.63
CA PHE A 193 20.69 30.41 -25.32
C PHE A 193 22.17 30.55 -25.72
N PHE A 194 23.01 29.56 -25.38
CA PHE A 194 24.41 29.55 -25.76
C PHE A 194 24.63 29.40 -27.28
N SER A 195 23.80 28.61 -27.98
CA SER A 195 23.87 28.50 -29.44
C SER A 195 23.41 29.80 -30.13
N SER A 196 22.39 30.48 -29.60
CA SER A 196 21.94 31.80 -30.07
C SER A 196 23.00 32.90 -29.81
N LEU A 197 23.68 32.85 -28.67
CA LEU A 197 24.82 33.75 -28.38
C LEU A 197 26.04 33.42 -29.25
N GLY A 198 26.26 32.14 -29.56
CA GLY A 198 27.29 31.69 -30.49
C GLY A 198 27.06 32.18 -31.92
N SER A 199 25.80 32.21 -32.38
CA SER A 199 25.44 32.76 -33.70
C SER A 199 25.45 34.30 -33.75
N LEU A 200 25.32 34.98 -32.61
CA LEU A 200 25.44 36.44 -32.51
C LEU A 200 26.90 36.91 -32.51
N ARG A 201 27.87 36.02 -32.24
CA ARG A 201 29.30 36.38 -32.18
C ARG A 201 30.00 36.44 -33.54
N THR A 202 29.32 36.14 -34.65
CA THR A 202 29.88 36.21 -36.00
C THR A 202 29.53 37.49 -36.78
N HIS A 203 28.76 38.43 -36.21
CA HIS A 203 28.41 39.67 -36.91
C HIS A 203 28.55 40.94 -36.03
N SER A 204 29.79 41.42 -35.86
CA SER A 204 30.14 42.86 -35.70
C SER A 204 31.68 42.98 -35.59
N PHE A 205 32.41 43.33 -36.68
CA PHE A 205 32.91 44.68 -37.03
C PHE A 205 33.80 45.34 -35.94
N PHE A 206 34.90 46.07 -36.18
CA PHE A 206 35.89 46.33 -37.25
C PHE A 206 36.81 47.47 -36.68
N GLY A 207 38.11 47.52 -37.02
CA GLY A 207 39.01 48.70 -36.92
C GLY A 207 39.79 48.91 -35.58
N SER A 208 41.12 48.74 -35.57
CA SER A 208 42.24 49.73 -35.83
C SER A 208 42.71 50.41 -34.52
N ASP A 209 43.99 50.63 -34.17
CA ASP A 209 45.31 50.57 -34.82
C ASP A 209 46.43 50.54 -33.73
N ASP A 210 47.61 50.06 -34.13
CA ASP A 210 49.01 50.39 -33.74
C ASP A 210 49.45 50.55 -32.25
N THR A 211 50.54 49.89 -31.83
CA THR A 211 51.94 50.35 -32.08
C THR A 211 52.98 49.38 -31.47
N GLU A 212 54.08 49.27 -32.20
CA GLU A 212 55.36 48.56 -32.05
C GLU A 212 56.24 49.04 -30.87
N ALA A 213 57.04 48.12 -30.28
CA ALA A 213 58.49 48.32 -30.00
C ALA A 213 59.04 47.26 -29.01
N SER A 214 60.03 46.50 -29.50
CA SER A 214 60.95 45.66 -28.72
C SER A 214 61.99 46.51 -27.94
N PRO A 215 62.78 45.88 -27.06
CA PRO A 215 64.08 45.37 -27.50
C PRO A 215 64.29 43.87 -27.24
#